data_AF-A0A7Y4XHQ9-F1
#
_entry.id   AF-A0A7Y4XHQ9-F1
#
_cell.length_a   1.000
_cell.length_b   1.000
_cell.length_c   1.000
_cell.angle_alpha   90.00
_cell.angle_beta   90.00
_cell.angle_gamma   90.00
#
_symmetry.space_group_name_H-M   'P 1'
#
loop_
_entity.id
_entity.type
_entity.pdbx_description
1 polymer ?
#
loop_
_entity_poly.entity_id
_entity_poly.type
_entity_poly.pdbx_seq_one_letter_code
_entity_poly.pdbx_strand_id
1 'polypeptide(L)'
;MRHFESQDIVERATAAITSLKADRKSLDAEIEALIKADADCETAYRIVTSVPGAGLIVAATLICELPELGSLNRRQIASLAYLAPFPRESGQRKGYRAIRGGRAEVRTALFNAARVGIRFNPKLKVFAERLAAKSKPYKVIIVAAMRKLLTILNAMLKANEMWRLT
;
A
#
# COMPACT_ATOMS: atom_id res chain seq x y z
N MET A 1 -32.34 19.43 12.97
CA MET A 1 -33.44 18.44 13.10
C MET A 1 -32.82 17.05 13.23
N ARG A 2 -32.40 16.64 14.43
CA ARG A 2 -32.03 15.24 14.75
C ARG A 2 -33.22 14.66 15.48
N HIS A 3 -34.04 13.85 14.83
CA HIS A 3 -35.30 13.33 15.40
C HIS A 3 -35.23 11.84 15.78
N PHE A 4 -34.06 11.20 15.65
CA PHE A 4 -33.89 9.77 15.94
C PHE A 4 -32.47 9.49 16.48
N GLU A 5 -32.12 10.02 17.66
CA GLU A 5 -31.01 9.47 18.46
C GLU A 5 -31.62 8.55 19.51
N SER A 6 -31.87 7.29 19.14
CA SER A 6 -32.18 6.27 20.15
C SER A 6 -30.93 6.07 21.00
N GLN A 7 -30.99 6.51 22.25
CA GLN A 7 -29.86 6.47 23.17
C GLN A 7 -29.33 5.03 23.34
N ASP A 8 -30.22 4.04 23.36
CA ASP A 8 -29.86 2.60 23.38
C ASP A 8 -29.04 2.18 22.15
N ILE A 9 -29.43 2.61 20.94
CA ILE A 9 -28.69 2.28 19.71
C ILE A 9 -27.28 2.90 19.75
N VAL A 10 -27.16 4.13 20.23
CA VAL A 10 -25.87 4.83 20.35
C VAL A 10 -24.97 4.14 21.39
N GLU A 11 -25.52 3.77 22.55
CA GLU A 11 -24.78 3.05 23.59
C GLU A 11 -24.29 1.68 23.11
N ARG A 12 -25.15 0.90 22.44
CA ARG A 12 -24.76 -0.39 21.86
C ARG A 12 -23.69 -0.25 20.76
N ALA A 13 -23.83 0.73 19.87
CA ALA A 13 -22.85 0.98 18.81
C ALA A 13 -21.49 1.42 19.37
N THR A 14 -21.48 2.28 20.39
CA THR A 14 -20.24 2.75 21.03
C THR A 14 -19.54 1.62 21.80
N ALA A 15 -20.28 0.75 22.49
CA ALA A 15 -19.74 -0.45 23.11
C ALA A 15 -19.10 -1.39 22.06
N ALA A 16 -19.79 -1.67 20.95
CA ALA A 16 -19.26 -2.51 19.87
C ALA A 16 -17.99 -1.93 19.23
N ILE A 17 -17.97 -0.61 18.94
CA ILE A 17 -16.78 0.08 18.41
C ILE A 17 -15.62 -0.02 19.40
N THR A 18 -15.89 0.06 20.70
CA THR A 18 -14.85 -0.02 21.73
C THR A 18 -14.24 -1.41 21.79
N SER A 19 -15.07 -2.47 21.75
CA SER A 19 -14.60 -3.85 21.66
C SER A 19 -13.74 -4.07 20.41
N LEU A 20 -14.24 -3.70 19.23
CA LEU A 20 -13.50 -3.90 17.97
C LEU A 20 -12.18 -3.12 17.92
N LYS A 21 -12.09 -1.97 18.60
CA LYS A 21 -10.82 -1.23 18.73
C LYS A 21 -9.83 -1.97 19.63
N ALA A 22 -10.29 -2.60 20.70
CA ALA A 22 -9.46 -3.42 21.57
C ALA A 22 -8.95 -4.67 20.82
N ASP A 23 -9.84 -5.36 20.12
CA ASP A 23 -9.50 -6.54 19.31
C ASP A 23 -8.47 -6.19 18.22
N ARG A 24 -8.69 -5.08 17.50
CA ARG A 24 -7.71 -4.59 16.52
C ARG A 24 -6.34 -4.38 17.15
N LYS A 25 -6.29 -3.77 18.34
CA LYS A 25 -5.01 -3.51 19.03
C LYS A 25 -4.31 -4.82 19.44
N SER A 26 -5.07 -5.83 19.88
CA SER A 26 -4.51 -7.16 20.18
C SER A 26 -3.91 -7.79 18.92
N LEU A 27 -4.68 -7.83 17.83
CA LEU A 27 -4.24 -8.41 16.56
C LEU A 27 -3.04 -7.67 15.98
N ASP A 28 -3.00 -6.33 16.04
CA ASP A 28 -1.86 -5.53 15.62
C ASP A 28 -0.58 -5.95 16.39
N ALA A 29 -0.69 -6.19 17.70
CA ALA A 29 0.44 -6.64 18.52
C ALA A 29 0.86 -8.08 18.20
N GLU A 30 -0.08 -8.98 17.92
CA GLU A 30 0.20 -10.35 17.50
C GLU A 30 0.92 -10.39 16.15
N ILE A 31 0.49 -9.57 15.18
CA ILE A 31 1.15 -9.42 13.88
C ILE A 31 2.60 -8.95 14.07
N GLU A 32 2.82 -7.93 14.91
CA GLU A 32 4.18 -7.46 15.19
C GLU A 32 5.04 -8.54 15.86
N ALA A 33 4.48 -9.33 16.77
CA ALA A 33 5.21 -10.41 17.42
C ALA A 33 5.64 -11.49 16.41
N LEU A 34 4.75 -11.87 15.49
CA LEU A 34 5.06 -12.82 14.42
C LEU A 34 6.14 -12.29 13.47
N ILE A 35 6.09 -11.00 13.12
CA ILE A 35 7.12 -10.37 12.29
C ILE A 35 8.47 -10.38 12.99
N LYS A 36 8.52 -10.09 14.30
CA LYS A 36 9.76 -10.06 15.10
C LYS A 36 10.33 -11.45 15.38
N ALA A 37 9.53 -12.51 15.23
CA ALA A 37 10.00 -13.88 15.43
C ALA A 37 10.91 -14.37 14.29
N ASP A 38 10.86 -13.73 13.12
CA ASP A 38 11.68 -14.06 11.95
C ASP A 38 12.58 -12.87 11.57
N ALA A 39 13.89 -13.11 11.49
CA ALA A 39 14.88 -12.04 11.32
C ALA A 39 14.78 -11.34 9.94
N ASP A 40 14.42 -12.09 8.90
CA ASP A 40 14.26 -11.54 7.55
C ASP A 40 12.99 -10.68 7.47
N CYS A 41 11.89 -11.15 8.07
CA CYS A 41 10.65 -10.40 8.21
C CYS A 41 10.85 -9.13 9.05
N GLU A 42 11.58 -9.20 10.16
CA GLU A 42 11.88 -8.03 10.99
C GLU A 42 12.70 -7.00 10.22
N THR A 43 13.73 -7.44 9.49
CA THR A 43 14.56 -6.57 8.65
C THR A 43 13.71 -5.88 7.58
N ALA A 44 12.88 -6.66 6.88
CA ALA A 44 11.99 -6.13 5.87
C ALA A 44 10.97 -5.14 6.46
N TYR A 45 10.41 -5.46 7.61
CA TYR A 45 9.47 -4.62 8.35
C TYR A 45 10.08 -3.26 8.70
N ARG A 46 11.29 -3.25 9.26
CA ARG A 46 12.01 -2.02 9.60
C ARG A 46 12.27 -1.14 8.38
N ILE A 47 12.64 -1.74 7.25
CA ILE A 47 12.88 -1.00 6.00
C ILE A 47 11.58 -0.42 5.46
N VAL A 48 10.53 -1.24 5.35
CA VAL A 48 9.25 -0.81 4.78
C VAL A 48 8.62 0.29 5.63
N THR A 49 8.59 0.12 6.96
CA THR A 49 7.99 1.10 7.88
C THR A 49 8.77 2.41 8.00
N SER A 50 10.05 2.43 7.59
CA SER A 50 10.81 3.68 7.49
C SER A 50 10.28 4.64 6.41
N VAL A 51 9.50 4.15 5.44
CA VAL A 51 8.95 4.98 4.37
C VAL A 51 7.67 5.70 4.84
N PRO A 52 7.59 7.05 4.74
CA PRO A 52 6.39 7.77 5.10
C PRO A 52 5.16 7.29 4.31
N GLY A 53 4.17 6.78 5.03
CA GLY A 53 2.94 6.20 4.48
C GLY A 53 2.85 4.68 4.50
N ALA A 54 3.93 3.96 4.81
CA ALA A 54 3.91 2.51 5.02
C ALA A 54 3.89 2.20 6.52
N GLY A 55 2.70 1.86 7.05
CA GLY A 55 2.54 1.43 8.45
C GLY A 55 2.51 -0.10 8.60
N LEU A 56 2.20 -0.57 9.81
CA LEU A 56 2.16 -2.00 10.18
C LEU A 56 1.46 -2.87 9.13
N ILE A 57 0.19 -2.58 8.85
CA ILE A 57 -0.62 -3.38 7.93
C ILE A 57 -0.01 -3.41 6.52
N VAL A 58 0.51 -2.28 6.03
CA VAL A 58 1.15 -2.22 4.70
C VAL A 58 2.40 -3.09 4.69
N ALA A 59 3.24 -3.00 5.72
CA ALA A 59 4.46 -3.78 5.82
C ALA A 59 4.14 -5.28 5.94
N ALA A 60 3.24 -5.66 6.85
CA ALA A 60 2.80 -7.04 7.02
C ALA A 60 2.23 -7.63 5.72
N THR A 61 1.33 -6.90 5.03
CA THR A 61 0.78 -7.35 3.75
C THR A 61 1.87 -7.53 2.71
N LEU A 62 2.84 -6.61 2.59
CA LEU A 62 3.92 -6.74 1.61
C LEU A 62 4.87 -7.90 1.93
N ILE A 63 5.17 -8.15 3.20
CA ILE A 63 6.03 -9.26 3.62
C ILE A 63 5.34 -10.60 3.33
N CYS A 64 4.08 -10.76 3.70
CA CYS A 64 3.35 -12.02 3.52
C CYS A 64 2.95 -12.27 2.06
N GLU A 65 2.42 -11.25 1.37
CA GLU A 65 1.83 -11.40 0.04
C GLU A 65 2.81 -11.07 -1.09
N LEU A 66 4.04 -10.64 -0.79
CA LEU A 66 5.04 -10.29 -1.81
C LEU A 66 6.46 -10.71 -1.38
N PRO A 67 6.72 -12.01 -1.15
CA PRO A 67 8.02 -12.50 -0.72
C PRO A 67 9.16 -12.23 -1.74
N GLU A 68 8.82 -11.92 -2.99
CA GLU A 68 9.77 -11.58 -4.05
C GLU A 68 10.23 -10.11 -4.00
N LEU A 69 9.74 -9.33 -3.04
CA LEU A 69 10.09 -7.93 -2.87
C LEU A 69 11.55 -7.79 -2.44
N GLY A 70 12.36 -7.12 -3.25
CA GLY A 70 13.80 -6.99 -3.04
C GLY A 70 14.66 -7.88 -3.94
N SER A 71 14.11 -8.97 -4.49
CA SER A 71 14.85 -9.86 -5.40
C SER A 71 14.58 -9.54 -6.88
N LEU A 72 13.36 -9.14 -7.21
CA LEU A 72 12.94 -8.91 -8.59
C LEU A 72 13.36 -7.54 -9.15
N ASN A 73 13.38 -7.42 -10.47
CA ASN A 73 13.58 -6.12 -11.11
C ASN A 73 12.31 -5.26 -11.09
N ARG A 74 12.47 -3.94 -11.32
CA ARG A 74 11.38 -2.95 -11.28
C ARG A 74 10.19 -3.24 -12.20
N ARG A 75 10.37 -3.99 -13.29
CA ARG A 75 9.29 -4.34 -14.22
C ARG A 75 8.57 -5.60 -13.75
N GLN A 76 9.31 -6.61 -13.32
CA GLN A 76 8.78 -7.85 -12.77
C GLN A 76 7.92 -7.59 -11.53
N ILE A 77 8.45 -6.86 -10.53
CA ILE A 77 7.71 -6.58 -9.30
C ILE A 77 6.44 -5.76 -9.55
N ALA A 78 6.51 -4.77 -10.45
CA ALA A 78 5.35 -3.98 -10.82
C ALA A 78 4.30 -4.80 -11.60
N SER A 79 4.73 -5.79 -12.38
CA SER A 79 3.83 -6.72 -13.05
C SER A 79 3.18 -7.66 -12.05
N LEU A 80 3.94 -8.19 -11.09
CA LEU A 80 3.48 -9.11 -10.05
C LEU A 80 2.49 -8.46 -9.08
N ALA A 81 2.69 -7.18 -8.76
CA ALA A 81 1.76 -6.36 -7.98
C ALA A 81 0.64 -5.74 -8.84
N TYR A 82 0.59 -6.04 -10.15
CA TYR A 82 -0.42 -5.58 -11.09
C TYR A 82 -0.55 -4.06 -11.17
N LEU A 83 0.60 -3.40 -11.16
CA LEU A 83 0.79 -1.97 -11.43
C LEU A 83 1.41 -1.72 -12.80
N ALA A 84 1.54 -2.76 -13.62
CA ALA A 84 1.85 -2.68 -15.03
C ALA A 84 0.56 -2.69 -15.88
N PRO A 85 0.41 -1.77 -16.85
CA PRO A 85 -0.70 -1.85 -17.80
C PRO A 85 -0.57 -3.09 -18.69
N PHE A 86 -1.62 -3.90 -18.76
CA PHE A 86 -1.67 -5.08 -19.61
C PHE A 86 -2.45 -4.81 -20.91
N PRO A 87 -2.05 -5.41 -22.05
CA PRO A 87 -2.83 -5.35 -23.28
C PRO A 87 -4.16 -6.08 -23.13
N ARG A 88 -5.23 -5.51 -23.69
CA ARG A 88 -6.54 -6.14 -23.84
C ARG A 88 -6.84 -6.29 -25.32
N GLU A 89 -6.18 -7.25 -25.95
CA GLU A 89 -6.17 -7.43 -27.40
C GLU A 89 -6.72 -8.81 -27.78
N SER A 90 -7.46 -8.90 -28.88
CA SER A 90 -8.01 -10.16 -29.40
C SER A 90 -8.12 -10.07 -30.92
N GLY A 91 -7.38 -10.90 -31.65
CA GLY A 91 -7.29 -10.80 -33.11
C GLY A 91 -6.90 -9.37 -33.54
N GLN A 92 -7.75 -8.72 -34.33
CA GLN A 92 -7.53 -7.33 -34.79
C GLN A 92 -7.92 -6.25 -33.77
N ARG A 93 -8.59 -6.61 -32.67
CA ARG A 93 -9.05 -5.63 -31.67
C ARG A 93 -7.89 -5.16 -30.79
N LYS A 94 -7.61 -3.85 -30.80
CA LYS A 94 -6.70 -3.17 -29.86
C LYS A 94 -7.49 -2.45 -28.77
N GLY A 95 -7.54 -3.02 -27.57
CA GLY A 95 -8.24 -2.42 -26.42
C GLY A 95 -7.38 -1.48 -25.57
N TYR A 96 -8.04 -0.71 -24.71
CA TYR A 96 -7.38 0.14 -23.72
C TYR A 96 -6.53 -0.69 -22.75
N ARG A 97 -5.28 -0.26 -22.53
CA ARG A 97 -4.37 -0.91 -21.58
C ARG A 97 -4.66 -0.44 -20.16
N ALA A 98 -4.97 -1.38 -19.29
CA ALA A 98 -5.29 -1.11 -17.90
C ALA A 98 -4.57 -2.09 -16.97
N ILE A 99 -4.48 -1.71 -15.70
CA ILE A 99 -4.14 -2.66 -14.64
C ILE A 99 -5.35 -3.59 -14.41
N ARG A 100 -5.14 -4.90 -14.30
CA ARG A 100 -6.21 -5.88 -14.03
C ARG A 100 -5.65 -7.15 -13.40
N GLY A 101 -6.38 -7.74 -12.45
CA GLY A 101 -6.07 -9.05 -11.86
C GLY A 101 -5.21 -8.99 -10.60
N GLY A 102 -4.70 -10.16 -10.19
CA GLY A 102 -3.55 -10.26 -9.31
C GLY A 102 -3.71 -10.35 -7.81
N ARG A 103 -2.60 -10.05 -7.11
CA ARG A 103 -2.53 -9.90 -5.66
C ARG A 103 -3.22 -8.61 -5.24
N ALA A 104 -4.56 -8.65 -5.17
CA ALA A 104 -5.39 -7.49 -4.90
C ALA A 104 -5.05 -6.84 -3.56
N GLU A 105 -4.71 -7.63 -2.55
CA GLU A 105 -4.31 -7.15 -1.22
C GLU A 105 -3.06 -6.28 -1.26
N VAL A 106 -2.02 -6.71 -2.00
CA VAL A 106 -0.82 -5.90 -2.26
C VAL A 106 -1.18 -4.56 -2.89
N ARG A 107 -2.07 -4.57 -3.88
CA ARG A 107 -2.52 -3.34 -4.55
C ARG A 107 -3.29 -2.44 -3.57
N THR A 108 -4.17 -2.99 -2.74
CA THR A 108 -4.93 -2.23 -1.73
C THR A 108 -4.02 -1.60 -0.68
N ALA A 109 -3.05 -2.37 -0.16
CA ALA A 109 -2.03 -1.88 0.76
C ALA A 109 -1.21 -0.73 0.14
N LEU A 110 -0.71 -0.91 -1.09
CA LEU A 110 0.03 0.12 -1.82
C LEU A 110 -0.83 1.35 -2.12
N PHE A 111 -2.13 1.20 -2.36
CA PHE A 111 -3.04 2.32 -2.60
C PHE A 111 -3.17 3.19 -1.35
N ASN A 112 -3.38 2.57 -0.20
CA ASN A 112 -3.42 3.28 1.08
C ASN A 112 -2.08 3.95 1.39
N ALA A 113 -0.97 3.23 1.18
CA ALA A 113 0.37 3.76 1.39
C ALA A 113 0.67 4.94 0.46
N ALA A 114 0.32 4.85 -0.81
CA ALA A 114 0.53 5.92 -1.78
C ALA A 114 -0.35 7.14 -1.50
N ARG A 115 -1.58 6.97 -1.00
CA ARG A 115 -2.45 8.11 -0.62
C ARG A 115 -1.85 8.92 0.51
N VAL A 116 -1.33 8.26 1.54
CA VAL A 116 -0.62 8.91 2.65
C VAL A 116 0.72 9.47 2.16
N GLY A 117 1.45 8.69 1.37
CA GLY A 117 2.73 9.07 0.78
C GLY A 117 2.66 10.33 -0.08
N ILE A 118 1.64 10.51 -0.91
CA ILE A 118 1.47 11.75 -1.70
C ILE A 118 1.38 12.99 -0.81
N ARG A 119 0.90 12.87 0.43
CA ARG A 119 0.79 14.00 1.37
C ARG A 119 2.09 14.24 2.14
N PHE A 120 2.73 13.17 2.61
CA PHE A 120 3.82 13.27 3.60
C PHE A 120 5.19 12.83 3.09
N ASN A 121 5.27 12.14 1.95
CA ASN A 121 6.52 11.73 1.32
C ASN A 121 6.88 12.74 0.20
N PRO A 122 7.92 13.57 0.36
CA PRO A 122 8.26 14.61 -0.61
C PRO A 122 8.50 14.07 -2.03
N LYS A 123 9.13 12.90 -2.17
CA LYS A 123 9.41 12.29 -3.49
C LYS A 123 8.12 11.88 -4.20
N LEU A 124 7.13 11.35 -3.47
CA LEU A 124 5.83 10.99 -4.03
C LEU A 124 4.95 12.21 -4.29
N LYS A 125 5.01 13.22 -3.40
CA LYS A 125 4.29 14.49 -3.56
C LYS A 125 4.69 15.19 -4.86
N VAL A 126 5.98 15.46 -5.05
CA VAL A 126 6.50 16.11 -6.28
C VAL A 126 6.17 15.28 -7.53
N PHE A 127 6.27 13.96 -7.43
CA PHE A 127 5.92 13.07 -8.55
C PHE A 127 4.44 13.18 -8.93
N ALA A 128 3.54 13.20 -7.94
CA ALA A 128 2.10 13.29 -8.14
C ALA A 128 1.68 14.67 -8.66
N GLU A 129 2.24 15.75 -8.10
CA GLU A 129 2.01 17.13 -8.55
C GLU A 129 2.42 17.32 -10.01
N ARG A 130 3.57 16.79 -10.41
CA ARG A 130 4.02 16.82 -11.81
C ARG A 130 3.06 16.10 -12.76
N LEU A 131 2.40 15.02 -12.32
CA LEU A 131 1.40 14.34 -13.13
C LEU A 131 0.07 15.11 -13.15
N ALA A 132 -0.32 15.71 -12.04
CA ALA A 132 -1.49 16.58 -11.95
C ALA A 132 -1.36 17.80 -12.87
N ALA A 133 -0.18 18.43 -12.92
CA ALA A 133 0.14 19.53 -13.82
C ALA A 133 0.00 19.17 -15.31
N LYS A 134 0.04 17.88 -15.65
CA LYS A 134 -0.21 17.35 -17.01
C LYS A 134 -1.67 16.93 -17.21
N SER A 135 -2.59 17.43 -16.38
CA SER A 135 -4.02 17.14 -16.41
C SER A 135 -4.34 15.64 -16.39
N LYS A 136 -3.50 14.84 -15.73
CA LYS A 136 -3.75 13.40 -15.61
C LYS A 136 -4.89 13.14 -14.61
N PRO A 137 -5.81 12.21 -14.90
CA PRO A 137 -6.87 11.84 -13.95
C PRO A 137 -6.29 11.31 -12.63
N TYR A 138 -6.93 11.60 -11.51
CA TYR A 138 -6.49 11.17 -10.18
C TYR A 138 -6.18 9.67 -10.09
N LYS A 139 -7.04 8.81 -10.68
CA LYS A 139 -6.82 7.35 -10.71
C LYS A 139 -5.51 6.96 -11.41
N VAL A 140 -5.08 7.70 -12.43
CA VAL A 140 -3.80 7.45 -13.11
C VAL A 140 -2.63 7.89 -12.22
N ILE A 141 -2.78 9.04 -11.54
CA ILE A 141 -1.76 9.59 -10.64
C ILE A 141 -1.50 8.62 -9.48
N ILE A 142 -2.56 8.15 -8.81
CA ILE A 142 -2.40 7.26 -7.66
C ILE A 142 -1.77 5.92 -8.07
N VAL A 143 -2.18 5.31 -9.19
CA VAL A 143 -1.57 4.07 -9.69
C VAL A 143 -0.09 4.28 -10.04
N ALA A 144 0.26 5.41 -10.63
CA ALA A 144 1.65 5.75 -10.91
C ALA A 144 2.46 5.95 -9.62
N ALA A 145 1.87 6.58 -8.59
CA ALA A 145 2.48 6.75 -7.28
C ALA A 145 2.67 5.42 -6.54
N MET A 146 1.69 4.52 -6.59
CA MET A 146 1.80 3.15 -6.07
C MET A 146 2.95 2.40 -6.73
N ARG A 147 3.06 2.48 -8.06
CA ARG A 147 4.16 1.85 -8.80
C ARG A 147 5.50 2.44 -8.38
N LYS A 148 5.59 3.77 -8.26
CA LYS A 148 6.80 4.48 -7.84
C LYS A 148 7.22 4.03 -6.42
N LEU A 149 6.28 3.98 -5.48
CA LEU A 149 6.50 3.51 -4.11
C LEU A 149 6.99 2.06 -4.09
N LEU A 150 6.32 1.15 -4.80
CA LEU A 150 6.73 -0.24 -4.88
C LEU A 150 8.16 -0.40 -5.42
N THR A 151 8.51 0.34 -6.47
CA THR A 151 9.88 0.27 -7.02
C THR A 151 10.94 0.82 -6.08
N ILE A 152 10.58 1.79 -5.23
CA ILE A 152 11.45 2.32 -4.18
C ILE A 152 11.64 1.25 -3.10
N LEU A 153 10.56 0.68 -2.58
CA LEU A 153 10.60 -0.36 -1.54
C LEU A 153 11.41 -1.57 -2.01
N ASN A 154 11.20 -2.01 -3.24
CA ASN A 154 11.96 -3.10 -3.84
C ASN A 154 13.46 -2.79 -3.95
N ALA A 155 13.84 -1.55 -4.24
CA ALA A 155 15.25 -1.17 -4.29
C ALA A 155 15.86 -1.07 -2.88
N MET A 156 15.12 -0.53 -1.92
CA MET A 156 15.53 -0.41 -0.52
C MET A 156 15.77 -1.78 0.13
N LEU A 157 14.86 -2.73 -0.05
CA LEU A 157 15.02 -4.10 0.45
C LEU A 157 16.18 -4.81 -0.22
N LYS A 158 16.35 -4.64 -1.54
CA LYS A 158 17.51 -5.18 -2.26
C LYS A 158 18.85 -4.67 -1.71
N ALA A 159 18.89 -3.39 -1.31
CA ALA A 159 20.10 -2.73 -0.80
C ALA A 159 20.24 -2.82 0.73
N ASN A 160 19.25 -3.38 1.43
CA ASN A 160 19.15 -3.34 2.88
C ASN A 160 19.27 -1.91 3.46
N GLU A 161 18.62 -0.94 2.81
CA GLU A 161 18.71 0.48 3.17
C GLU A 161 17.38 1.05 3.66
N MET A 162 17.44 1.84 4.74
CA MET A 162 16.29 2.60 5.23
C MET A 162 16.00 3.81 4.34
N TRP A 163 14.78 4.33 4.46
CA TRP A 163 14.33 5.50 3.70
C TRP A 163 15.21 6.72 4.00
N ARG A 164 15.67 7.38 2.94
CA ARG A 164 16.41 8.65 3.01
C ARG A 164 15.74 9.69 2.12
N LEU A 165 15.72 10.92 2.61
CA LEU A 165 15.09 12.05 1.91
C LEU A 165 15.94 12.56 0.72
N THR A 166 17.20 12.12 0.60
CA THR A 166 18.20 12.57 -0.38
C THR A 166 17.77 12.41 -1.83
#